data_AF-A0A820CUV9-F1
#
_entry.id   AF-A0A820CUV9-F1
#
_cell.length_a   1.000
_cell.length_b   1.000
_cell.length_c   1.000
_cell.angle_alpha   90.00
_cell.angle_beta   90.00
_cell.angle_gamma   90.00
#
_symmetry.space_group_name_H-M   'P 1'
#
loop_
_entity.id
_entity.type
_entity.pdbx_description
1 polymer ?
#
loop_
_entity_poly.entity_id
_entity_poly.type
_entity_poly.pdbx_seq_one_letter_code
_entity_poly.pdbx_strand_id
1 'polypeptide(L)'
;MYKLYISITILLLVIVSIHAKSVLQNLPLRYHVSGVIQLPYAEISESFESWIDVQAGFSRIDYYGGAAKTVQRKGQNNQDFGANYKIVPISDEVVLNKITCFQSNGSKEQLMDVQHTIPDINSFEDLGQAEWRGIKCQMYQSIDQEGDKKSTYTYYINAETKHPVHYEMFGYDTLIGSHFDKYTIDYYNYDENPIDSSLYHITDEMTCIEFPDSDSEHTSPRVLFNPMSEYMNRHGEDYLQTSFDEFKNKHGYKYKDEHEHRHRLKTFRNNNRYVNTHNRAGLSYKMKLNKFADRTDDELRVLRGRRHSKGYNGGLPFPIEELTQSNQAIPDSIDWRLMGAVTPVKDQGICGSCWTFGTTGVIEGAYFVKHGSSIRLSEQDLVDCSWGFGNNGCDGGEDYRAYEYIMK
;
A
#
# COMPACT_ATOMS: atom_id res chain seq x y z
N MET A 1 44.73 58.56 4.24
CA MET A 1 43.42 58.79 3.61
C MET A 1 42.77 57.44 3.32
N TYR A 2 42.02 56.91 4.29
CA TYR A 2 41.27 55.66 4.15
C TYR A 2 39.92 55.97 3.47
N LYS A 3 39.64 55.35 2.31
CA LYS A 3 38.34 55.44 1.65
C LYS A 3 37.39 54.43 2.30
N LEU A 4 36.38 54.94 2.99
CA LEU A 4 35.26 54.21 3.55
C LEU A 4 34.32 53.80 2.39
N TYR A 5 34.21 52.50 2.11
CA TYR A 5 33.16 51.98 1.21
C TYR A 5 31.92 51.67 2.05
N ILE A 6 30.91 52.53 1.95
CA ILE A 6 29.57 52.28 2.50
C ILE A 6 28.85 51.39 1.49
N SER A 7 28.69 50.10 1.81
CA SER A 7 27.86 49.18 1.05
C SER A 7 26.41 49.36 1.51
N ILE A 8 25.60 50.03 0.71
CA ILE A 8 24.15 50.16 0.94
C ILE A 8 23.49 48.88 0.43
N THR A 9 23.13 47.98 1.35
CA THR A 9 22.34 46.80 1.04
C THR A 9 20.87 47.21 0.99
N ILE A 10 20.33 47.37 -0.22
CA ILE A 10 18.89 47.57 -0.43
C ILE A 10 18.20 46.22 -0.20
N LEU A 11 17.53 46.08 0.94
CA LEU A 11 16.69 44.93 1.25
C LEU A 11 15.38 45.06 0.43
N LEU A 12 15.33 44.40 -0.71
CA LEU A 12 14.09 44.25 -1.49
C LEU A 12 13.18 43.24 -0.77
N LEU A 13 12.27 43.77 0.05
CA LEU A 13 11.13 43.05 0.59
C LEU A 13 10.17 42.75 -0.58
N VAL A 14 10.33 41.58 -1.19
CA VAL A 14 9.32 41.02 -2.10
C VAL A 14 8.18 40.51 -1.21
N ILE A 15 7.14 41.32 -1.05
CA ILE A 15 5.86 40.87 -0.49
C ILE A 15 5.22 40.00 -1.57
N VAL A 16 5.44 38.68 -1.49
CA VAL A 16 4.63 37.72 -2.23
C VAL A 16 3.30 37.60 -1.50
N SER A 17 2.31 38.38 -1.95
CA SER A 17 0.92 38.20 -1.57
C SER A 17 0.39 36.92 -2.22
N ILE A 18 0.51 35.80 -1.52
CA ILE A 18 -0.17 34.54 -1.88
C ILE A 18 -1.66 34.76 -1.66
N HIS A 19 -2.35 35.26 -2.69
CA HIS A 19 -3.78 35.05 -2.81
C HIS A 19 -3.96 33.61 -3.29
N ALA A 20 -4.33 32.71 -2.38
CA ALA A 20 -4.87 31.41 -2.73
C ALA A 20 -6.18 31.65 -3.50
N LYS A 21 -6.10 31.82 -4.82
CA LYS A 21 -7.25 31.69 -5.70
C LYS A 21 -7.72 30.24 -5.58
N SER A 22 -8.99 30.04 -5.23
CA SER A 22 -9.62 28.73 -5.14
C SER A 22 -9.41 27.95 -6.44
N VAL A 23 -8.60 26.90 -6.36
CA VAL A 23 -8.12 26.07 -7.46
C VAL A 23 -9.17 24.99 -7.76
N LEU A 24 -10.07 25.24 -8.73
CA LEU A 24 -11.06 24.25 -9.19
C LEU A 24 -11.74 24.65 -10.53
N GLN A 25 -11.09 25.47 -11.37
CA GLN A 25 -11.75 26.10 -12.53
C GLN A 25 -12.10 25.17 -13.71
N ASN A 26 -11.60 23.92 -13.74
CA ASN A 26 -11.71 23.05 -14.92
C ASN A 26 -12.26 21.63 -14.65
N LEU A 27 -12.73 21.32 -13.43
CA LEU A 27 -13.34 20.02 -13.15
C LEU A 27 -14.85 20.06 -13.43
N PRO A 28 -15.43 19.02 -14.06
CA PRO A 28 -16.87 18.94 -14.26
C PRO A 28 -17.60 18.97 -12.92
N LEU A 29 -18.69 19.75 -12.86
CA LEU A 29 -19.48 19.92 -11.63
C LEU A 29 -20.30 18.67 -11.29
N ARG A 30 -20.65 17.88 -12.30
CA ARG A 30 -21.35 16.60 -12.15
C ARG A 30 -20.91 15.65 -13.25
N TYR A 31 -20.60 14.42 -12.87
CA TYR A 31 -20.28 13.37 -13.83
C TYR A 31 -20.37 11.98 -13.22
N HIS A 32 -20.61 11.01 -14.08
CA HIS A 32 -20.45 9.59 -13.82
C HIS A 32 -19.29 9.08 -14.69
N VAL A 33 -18.42 8.24 -14.11
CA VAL A 33 -17.33 7.60 -14.84
C VAL A 33 -16.96 6.25 -14.23
N SER A 34 -16.70 5.28 -15.09
CA SER A 34 -16.13 3.99 -14.69
C SER A 34 -14.68 3.86 -15.18
N GLY A 35 -13.94 2.90 -14.67
CA GLY A 35 -12.55 2.75 -15.07
C GLY A 35 -11.83 1.63 -14.36
N VAL A 36 -10.54 1.52 -14.63
CA VAL A 36 -9.64 0.58 -13.97
C VAL A 36 -8.35 1.29 -13.59
N ILE A 37 -7.99 1.22 -12.31
CA ILE A 37 -6.67 1.56 -11.80
C ILE A 37 -5.76 0.34 -11.96
N GLN A 38 -4.57 0.52 -12.52
CA GLN A 38 -3.57 -0.53 -12.61
C GLN A 38 -2.30 -0.14 -11.85
N LEU A 39 -1.79 -1.06 -11.05
CA LEU A 39 -0.47 -1.00 -10.42
C LEU A 39 0.35 -2.17 -11.00
N PRO A 40 1.02 -2.00 -12.17
CA PRO A 40 1.58 -3.13 -12.91
C PRO A 40 2.61 -3.94 -12.14
N TYR A 41 3.47 -3.30 -11.33
CA TYR A 41 4.48 -3.98 -10.53
C TYR A 41 3.91 -4.81 -9.38
N ALA A 42 2.68 -4.51 -8.98
CA ALA A 42 1.94 -5.27 -7.98
C ALA A 42 0.98 -6.29 -8.60
N GLU A 43 0.89 -6.36 -9.94
CA GLU A 43 -0.10 -7.15 -10.67
C GLU A 43 -1.56 -6.87 -10.23
N ILE A 44 -1.79 -5.65 -9.75
CA ILE A 44 -3.10 -5.23 -9.27
C ILE A 44 -3.86 -4.52 -10.39
N SER A 45 -5.11 -4.93 -10.57
CA SER A 45 -6.12 -4.29 -11.40
C SER A 45 -7.35 -4.04 -10.54
N GLU A 46 -7.69 -2.77 -10.34
CA GLU A 46 -8.77 -2.32 -9.48
C GLU A 46 -9.82 -1.57 -10.30
N SER A 47 -10.94 -2.22 -10.59
CA SER A 47 -12.07 -1.57 -11.26
C SER A 47 -12.74 -0.58 -10.32
N PHE A 48 -13.17 0.57 -10.84
CA PHE A 48 -14.00 1.52 -10.12
C PHE A 48 -15.16 2.04 -10.97
N GLU A 49 -16.21 2.49 -10.30
CA GLU A 49 -17.31 3.26 -10.87
C GLU A 49 -17.63 4.40 -9.91
N SER A 50 -17.77 5.62 -10.41
CA SER A 50 -17.96 6.81 -9.58
C SER A 50 -19.07 7.72 -10.05
N TRP A 51 -19.72 8.34 -9.08
CA TRP A 51 -20.79 9.32 -9.24
C TRP A 51 -20.45 10.55 -8.44
N ILE A 52 -20.15 11.66 -9.11
CA ILE A 52 -19.66 12.88 -8.47
C ILE A 52 -20.62 14.02 -8.79
N ASP A 53 -21.11 14.66 -7.75
CA ASP A 53 -21.90 15.88 -7.82
C ASP A 53 -21.29 16.92 -6.86
N VAL A 54 -20.38 17.73 -7.42
CA VAL A 54 -19.67 18.78 -6.69
C VAL A 54 -20.65 19.85 -6.20
N GLN A 55 -21.71 20.12 -6.96
CA GLN A 55 -22.70 21.13 -6.62
C GLN A 55 -23.59 20.69 -5.45
N ALA A 56 -24.03 19.43 -5.46
CA ALA A 56 -24.76 18.83 -4.34
C ALA A 56 -23.84 18.52 -3.14
N GLY A 57 -22.52 18.45 -3.37
CA GLY A 57 -21.52 18.18 -2.35
C GLY A 57 -21.39 16.70 -2.01
N PHE A 58 -21.59 15.81 -2.99
CA PHE A 58 -21.50 14.37 -2.80
C PHE A 58 -20.60 13.70 -3.84
N SER A 59 -19.89 12.66 -3.40
CA SER A 59 -19.21 11.72 -4.28
C SER A 59 -19.40 10.30 -3.78
N ARG A 60 -19.53 9.36 -4.70
CA ARG A 60 -19.51 7.92 -4.43
C ARG A 60 -18.54 7.25 -5.38
N ILE A 61 -17.76 6.30 -4.87
CA ILE A 61 -16.93 5.41 -5.67
C ILE A 61 -17.12 3.99 -5.19
N ASP A 62 -17.48 3.11 -6.11
CA ASP A 62 -17.59 1.67 -5.91
C ASP A 62 -16.37 1.00 -6.54
N TYR A 63 -15.62 0.24 -5.75
CA TYR A 63 -14.44 -0.51 -6.16
C TYR A 63 -14.78 -2.00 -6.26
N TYR A 64 -14.12 -2.71 -7.19
CA TYR A 64 -14.29 -4.15 -7.40
C TYR A 64 -15.76 -4.57 -7.53
N GLY A 65 -16.54 -3.87 -8.37
CA GLY A 65 -17.97 -4.15 -8.55
C GLY A 65 -18.82 -3.89 -7.31
N GLY A 66 -18.38 -3.00 -6.42
CA GLY A 66 -19.10 -2.64 -5.19
C GLY A 66 -18.72 -3.47 -3.96
N ALA A 67 -17.65 -4.27 -4.04
CA ALA A 67 -17.09 -4.96 -2.86
C ALA A 67 -16.59 -3.98 -1.80
N ALA A 68 -16.05 -2.83 -2.23
CA ALA A 68 -15.76 -1.71 -1.35
C ALA A 68 -16.40 -0.44 -1.91
N LYS A 69 -17.06 0.34 -1.07
CA LYS A 69 -17.69 1.60 -1.47
C LYS A 69 -17.22 2.72 -0.58
N THR A 70 -16.94 3.87 -1.16
CA THR A 70 -16.64 5.10 -0.42
C THR A 70 -17.61 6.18 -0.82
N VAL A 71 -18.13 6.91 0.17
CA VAL A 71 -18.98 8.08 -0.07
C VAL A 71 -18.48 9.25 0.75
N GLN A 72 -18.40 10.42 0.13
CA GLN A 72 -18.02 11.65 0.79
C GLN A 72 -19.15 12.66 0.67
N ARG A 73 -19.42 13.33 1.79
CA ARG A 73 -20.32 14.46 1.91
C ARG A 73 -19.51 15.67 2.30
N LYS A 74 -19.49 16.66 1.42
CA LYS A 74 -18.80 17.93 1.62
C LYS A 74 -19.35 18.65 2.85
N GLY A 75 -18.45 19.25 3.62
CA GLY A 75 -18.85 20.14 4.71
C GLY A 75 -19.43 21.45 4.19
N GLN A 76 -20.54 21.90 4.79
CA GLN A 76 -21.26 23.08 4.32
C GLN A 76 -20.80 24.36 5.01
N ASN A 77 -20.34 24.28 6.26
CA ASN A 77 -19.98 25.45 7.07
C ASN A 77 -19.18 25.03 8.32
N ASN A 78 -18.89 25.99 9.21
CA ASN A 78 -18.14 25.76 10.45
C ASN A 78 -18.91 25.00 11.57
N GLN A 79 -20.07 24.43 11.26
CA GLN A 79 -20.88 23.59 12.14
C GLN A 79 -21.20 22.24 11.52
N ASP A 80 -21.21 22.16 10.19
CA ASP A 80 -21.32 20.93 9.41
C ASP A 80 -20.04 20.71 8.60
N PHE A 81 -19.12 19.95 9.18
CA PHE A 81 -17.81 19.69 8.59
C PHE A 81 -17.81 18.59 7.52
N GLY A 82 -18.97 18.00 7.22
CA GLY A 82 -19.09 16.88 6.31
C GLY A 82 -18.69 15.54 6.93
N ALA A 83 -18.81 14.47 6.14
CA ALA A 83 -18.50 13.12 6.59
C ALA A 83 -18.09 12.22 5.42
N ASN A 84 -17.22 11.26 5.72
CA ASN A 84 -16.86 10.18 4.82
C ASN A 84 -17.41 8.86 5.33
N TYR A 85 -17.82 8.00 4.42
CA TYR A 85 -18.36 6.68 4.69
C TYR A 85 -17.59 5.64 3.89
N LYS A 86 -17.41 4.46 4.49
CA LYS A 86 -16.79 3.31 3.85
C LYS A 86 -17.64 2.07 4.12
N ILE A 87 -18.11 1.43 3.07
CA ILE A 87 -18.88 0.18 3.17
C ILE A 87 -18.05 -0.95 2.60
N VAL A 88 -17.76 -1.95 3.43
CA VAL A 88 -16.94 -3.11 3.09
C VAL A 88 -17.42 -4.36 3.80
N PRO A 89 -17.22 -5.57 3.23
CA PRO A 89 -17.38 -6.81 3.95
C PRO A 89 -16.28 -6.95 5.01
N ILE A 90 -16.68 -7.24 6.25
CA ILE A 90 -15.79 -7.56 7.36
C ILE A 90 -16.12 -8.98 7.81
N SER A 91 -15.07 -9.78 7.97
CA SER A 91 -15.15 -11.12 8.55
C SER A 91 -14.54 -11.08 9.95
N ASP A 92 -15.17 -11.75 10.90
CA ASP A 92 -14.62 -12.08 12.21
C ASP A 92 -14.59 -13.63 12.38
N GLU A 93 -14.28 -14.10 13.59
CA GLU A 93 -14.17 -15.53 13.88
C GLU A 93 -15.50 -16.29 13.73
N VAL A 94 -16.63 -15.58 13.70
CA VAL A 94 -17.99 -16.14 13.72
C VAL A 94 -18.77 -15.83 12.44
N VAL A 95 -18.60 -14.63 11.88
CA VAL A 95 -19.35 -14.14 10.74
C VAL A 95 -18.41 -13.77 9.61
N LEU A 96 -18.60 -14.38 8.44
CA LEU A 96 -17.85 -14.06 7.24
C LEU A 96 -18.58 -13.00 6.40
N ASN A 97 -17.83 -12.05 5.85
CA ASN A 97 -18.28 -11.08 4.85
C ASN A 97 -19.50 -10.24 5.27
N LYS A 98 -19.63 -9.90 6.55
CA LYS A 98 -20.68 -9.00 7.03
C LYS A 98 -20.45 -7.61 6.47
N ILE A 99 -21.39 -7.12 5.67
CA ILE A 99 -21.36 -5.74 5.18
C ILE A 99 -21.41 -4.78 6.38
N THR A 100 -20.39 -3.94 6.48
CA THR A 100 -20.21 -3.00 7.59
C THR A 100 -20.00 -1.61 7.02
N CYS A 101 -20.72 -0.63 7.55
CA CYS A 101 -20.50 0.78 7.26
C CYS A 101 -19.64 1.42 8.36
N PHE A 102 -18.55 2.05 7.95
CA PHE A 102 -17.74 2.90 8.79
C PHE A 102 -17.97 4.38 8.43
N GLN A 103 -17.85 5.26 9.41
CA GLN A 103 -17.98 6.71 9.26
C GLN A 103 -16.77 7.43 9.86
N SER A 104 -16.32 8.49 9.18
CA SER A 104 -15.32 9.43 9.66
C SER A 104 -15.84 10.85 9.43
N ASN A 105 -16.01 11.61 10.50
CA ASN A 105 -16.54 12.98 10.43
C ASN A 105 -15.41 14.00 10.18
N GLY A 106 -15.76 15.11 9.52
CA GLY A 106 -14.87 16.27 9.44
C GLY A 106 -14.74 16.99 10.78
N SER A 107 -13.74 17.86 10.88
CA SER A 107 -13.50 18.71 12.05
C SER A 107 -13.33 20.17 11.64
N LYS A 108 -13.19 21.05 12.63
CA LYS A 108 -12.90 22.48 12.40
C LYS A 108 -11.56 22.70 11.68
N GLU A 109 -10.60 21.82 11.92
CA GLU A 109 -9.27 21.84 11.31
C GLU A 109 -9.28 21.15 9.93
N GLN A 110 -10.26 20.29 9.68
CA GLN A 110 -10.35 19.49 8.47
C GLN A 110 -11.80 19.40 7.96
N LEU A 111 -12.14 20.30 7.05
CA LEU A 111 -13.39 20.25 6.30
C LEU A 111 -13.35 19.09 5.28
N MET A 112 -14.40 18.26 5.22
CA MET A 112 -14.52 17.24 4.19
C MET A 112 -14.89 17.89 2.84
N ASP A 113 -14.37 17.33 1.75
CA ASP A 113 -14.75 17.68 0.40
C ASP A 113 -15.05 16.42 -0.43
N VAL A 114 -15.67 16.61 -1.58
CA VAL A 114 -15.92 15.53 -2.54
C VAL A 114 -14.61 14.95 -3.06
N GLN A 115 -14.64 13.66 -3.37
CA GLN A 115 -13.54 12.94 -3.97
C GLN A 115 -13.69 12.94 -5.49
N HIS A 116 -12.74 13.57 -6.19
CA HIS A 116 -12.68 13.52 -7.65
C HIS A 116 -12.02 12.22 -8.14
N THR A 117 -12.50 11.70 -9.27
CA THR A 117 -11.85 10.59 -9.99
C THR A 117 -11.15 11.04 -11.27
N ILE A 118 -11.22 12.33 -11.61
CA ILE A 118 -10.52 12.96 -12.73
C ILE A 118 -9.49 13.94 -12.16
N PRO A 119 -8.24 13.96 -12.68
CA PRO A 119 -7.20 14.81 -12.12
C PRO A 119 -7.47 16.29 -12.39
N ASP A 120 -7.07 17.16 -11.46
CA ASP A 120 -6.94 18.58 -11.75
C ASP A 120 -5.72 18.81 -12.64
N ILE A 121 -5.96 19.38 -13.82
CA ILE A 121 -4.93 19.65 -14.83
C ILE A 121 -4.50 21.10 -14.91
N ASN A 122 -4.89 21.95 -13.96
CA ASN A 122 -4.51 23.37 -13.94
C ASN A 122 -2.98 23.60 -13.97
N SER A 123 -2.20 22.65 -13.44
CA SER A 123 -0.73 22.68 -13.43
C SER A 123 -0.08 21.89 -14.57
N PHE A 124 -0.86 21.37 -15.51
CA PHE A 124 -0.35 20.57 -16.62
C PHE A 124 -0.10 21.44 -17.84
N GLU A 125 0.99 21.12 -18.54
CA GLU A 125 1.30 21.69 -19.85
C GLU A 125 0.53 20.95 -20.93
N ASP A 126 -0.05 21.69 -21.86
CA ASP A 126 -0.69 21.15 -23.05
C ASP A 126 0.38 20.73 -24.07
N LEU A 127 0.46 19.43 -24.38
CA LEU A 127 1.42 18.86 -25.32
C LEU A 127 0.84 18.62 -26.71
N GLY A 128 -0.41 19.01 -26.97
CA GLY A 128 -1.05 18.89 -28.27
C GLY A 128 -1.79 17.57 -28.50
N GLN A 129 -2.04 17.28 -29.76
CA GLN A 129 -2.75 16.06 -30.18
C GLN A 129 -1.86 14.83 -30.05
N ALA A 130 -2.44 13.76 -29.52
CA ALA A 130 -1.83 12.44 -29.40
C ALA A 130 -2.85 11.36 -29.76
N GLU A 131 -2.41 10.11 -29.79
CA GLU A 131 -3.29 8.95 -29.93
C GLU A 131 -3.07 8.00 -28.75
N TRP A 132 -4.16 7.53 -28.15
CA TRP A 132 -4.12 6.50 -27.11
C TRP A 132 -5.03 5.34 -27.51
N ARG A 133 -4.43 4.16 -27.78
CA ARG A 133 -5.15 2.94 -28.19
C ARG A 133 -6.15 3.18 -29.34
N GLY A 134 -5.76 3.96 -30.36
CA GLY A 134 -6.61 4.28 -31.50
C GLY A 134 -7.57 5.47 -31.30
N ILE A 135 -7.63 6.05 -30.09
CA ILE A 135 -8.45 7.22 -29.78
C ILE A 135 -7.61 8.48 -29.95
N LYS A 136 -8.09 9.44 -30.75
CA LYS A 136 -7.47 10.77 -30.88
C LYS A 136 -7.72 11.56 -29.61
N CYS A 137 -6.64 12.03 -28.99
CA CYS A 137 -6.68 12.70 -27.70
C CYS A 137 -5.97 14.06 -27.74
N GLN A 138 -6.38 14.96 -26.87
CA GLN A 138 -5.54 16.05 -26.37
C GLN A 138 -4.72 15.50 -25.19
N MET A 139 -3.42 15.76 -25.19
CA MET A 139 -2.49 15.27 -24.18
C MET A 139 -1.99 16.41 -23.29
N TYR A 140 -2.12 16.23 -21.99
CA TYR A 140 -1.60 17.13 -20.97
C TYR A 140 -0.56 16.40 -20.15
N GLN A 141 0.52 17.08 -19.78
CA GLN A 141 1.57 16.48 -18.96
C GLN A 141 2.05 17.44 -17.89
N SER A 142 2.43 16.90 -16.76
CA SER A 142 3.28 17.63 -15.85
C SER A 142 4.32 16.70 -15.22
N ILE A 143 5.44 17.30 -14.86
CA ILE A 143 6.68 16.61 -14.52
C ILE A 143 7.10 17.06 -13.14
N ASP A 144 7.29 16.10 -12.24
CA ASP A 144 7.94 16.32 -10.96
C ASP A 144 9.34 15.70 -11.04
N GLN A 145 10.37 16.53 -10.96
CA GLN A 145 11.76 16.08 -10.95
C GLN A 145 12.40 16.36 -9.61
N GLU A 146 12.99 15.31 -9.03
CA GLU A 146 13.68 15.37 -7.75
C GLU A 146 15.02 14.64 -7.85
N GLY A 147 16.12 15.41 -7.92
CA GLY A 147 17.45 14.87 -8.18
C GLY A 147 17.48 14.10 -9.51
N ASP A 148 17.95 12.86 -9.44
CA ASP A 148 18.02 11.94 -10.57
C ASP A 148 16.73 11.14 -10.78
N LYS A 149 15.63 11.49 -10.11
CA LYS A 149 14.34 10.82 -10.28
C LYS A 149 13.37 11.76 -10.95
N LYS A 150 12.70 11.26 -11.99
CA LYS A 150 11.65 11.99 -12.69
C LYS A 150 10.35 11.20 -12.63
N SER A 151 9.29 11.84 -12.13
CA SER A 151 7.93 11.33 -12.18
C SER A 151 7.16 12.16 -13.20
N THR A 152 6.59 11.50 -14.20
CA THR A 152 5.81 12.14 -15.26
C THR A 152 4.36 11.75 -15.10
N TYR A 153 3.46 12.73 -15.13
CA TYR A 153 2.02 12.52 -15.03
C TYR A 153 1.40 12.97 -16.34
N THR A 154 0.78 12.05 -17.07
CA THR A 154 0.21 12.31 -18.39
C THR A 154 -1.27 12.02 -18.37
N TYR A 155 -2.06 12.95 -18.86
CA TYR A 155 -3.51 12.84 -18.95
C TYR A 155 -3.97 12.99 -20.41
N TYR A 156 -4.80 12.06 -20.85
CA TYR A 156 -5.36 12.00 -22.19
C TYR A 156 -6.87 12.23 -22.12
N ILE A 157 -7.31 13.22 -22.88
CA ILE A 157 -8.72 13.58 -23.03
C ILE A 157 -9.10 13.33 -24.50
N ASN A 158 -10.25 12.73 -24.76
CA ASN A 158 -10.75 12.56 -26.13
C ASN A 158 -10.84 13.93 -26.84
N ALA A 159 -10.22 14.05 -28.02
CA ALA A 159 -10.10 15.33 -28.72
C ALA A 159 -11.46 15.91 -29.15
N GLU A 160 -12.44 15.05 -29.44
CA GLU A 160 -13.78 15.40 -29.89
C GLU A 160 -14.74 15.56 -28.73
N THR A 161 -14.94 14.51 -27.93
CA THR A 161 -15.97 14.49 -26.87
C THR A 161 -15.53 15.20 -25.59
N LYS A 162 -14.23 15.46 -25.42
CA LYS A 162 -13.63 15.98 -24.18
C LYS A 162 -13.75 15.04 -22.97
N HIS A 163 -14.10 13.78 -23.20
CA HIS A 163 -14.20 12.77 -22.13
C HIS A 163 -12.81 12.32 -21.65
N PRO A 164 -12.65 11.96 -20.36
CA PRO A 164 -11.45 11.31 -19.86
C PRO A 164 -11.19 10.00 -20.61
N VAL A 165 -9.94 9.73 -20.97
CA VAL A 165 -9.53 8.49 -21.65
C VAL A 165 -8.50 7.72 -20.84
N HIS A 166 -7.41 8.39 -20.45
CA HIS A 166 -6.31 7.73 -19.75
C HIS A 166 -5.55 8.70 -18.86
N TYR A 167 -5.10 8.23 -17.71
CA TYR A 167 -4.15 8.91 -16.85
C TYR A 167 -3.01 7.96 -16.50
N GLU A 168 -1.77 8.44 -16.58
CA GLU A 168 -0.58 7.67 -16.23
C GLU A 168 0.34 8.49 -15.34
N MET A 169 0.84 7.85 -14.28
CA MET A 169 2.07 8.27 -13.62
C MET A 169 3.17 7.27 -13.98
N PHE A 170 4.29 7.79 -14.46
CA PHE A 170 5.46 7.00 -14.81
C PHE A 170 6.72 7.60 -14.17
N GLY A 171 7.36 6.82 -13.30
CA GLY A 171 8.53 7.23 -12.54
C GLY A 171 9.79 6.47 -12.95
N TYR A 172 10.86 7.20 -13.28
CA TYR A 172 12.14 6.60 -13.66
C TYR A 172 13.36 7.37 -13.17
N ASP A 173 14.45 6.63 -12.95
CA ASP A 173 15.75 7.14 -12.58
C ASP A 173 16.51 7.57 -13.84
N THR A 174 16.92 8.83 -13.90
CA THR A 174 17.55 9.46 -15.05
C THR A 174 19.00 9.02 -15.25
N LEU A 175 19.67 8.50 -14.21
CA LEU A 175 21.05 8.00 -14.32
C LEU A 175 21.09 6.59 -14.91
N ILE A 176 20.22 5.71 -14.43
CA ILE A 176 20.21 4.29 -14.83
C ILE A 176 19.16 3.97 -15.89
N GLY A 177 18.24 4.90 -16.16
CA GLY A 177 17.15 4.72 -17.13
C GLY A 177 16.09 3.69 -16.71
N SER A 178 16.17 3.16 -15.48
CA SER A 178 15.20 2.20 -14.97
C SER A 178 14.00 2.90 -14.34
N HIS A 179 12.84 2.26 -14.43
CA HIS A 179 11.65 2.73 -13.73
C HIS A 179 11.69 2.30 -12.26
N PHE A 180 11.05 3.08 -11.39
CA PHE A 180 10.87 2.75 -9.98
C PHE A 180 9.40 2.73 -9.54
N ASP A 181 8.48 3.26 -10.37
CA ASP A 181 7.06 3.33 -10.07
C ASP A 181 6.24 3.55 -11.35
N LYS A 182 5.03 3.00 -11.38
CA LYS A 182 4.07 3.17 -12.45
C LYS A 182 2.68 2.86 -11.92
N TYR A 183 1.74 3.74 -12.23
CA TYR A 183 0.33 3.42 -12.15
C TYR A 183 -0.44 4.08 -13.28
N THR A 184 -1.54 3.47 -13.68
CA THR A 184 -2.42 4.00 -14.71
C THR A 184 -3.87 3.97 -14.27
N ILE A 185 -4.68 4.81 -14.89
CA ILE A 185 -6.13 4.81 -14.78
C ILE A 185 -6.68 4.91 -16.19
N ASP A 186 -7.32 3.84 -16.65
CA ASP A 186 -8.07 3.82 -17.89
C ASP A 186 -9.53 4.14 -17.57
N TYR A 187 -10.12 5.10 -18.28
CA TYR A 187 -11.50 5.53 -18.08
C TYR A 187 -12.43 4.92 -19.13
N TYR A 188 -13.63 4.54 -18.68
CA TYR A 188 -14.70 3.94 -19.46
C TYR A 188 -16.03 4.60 -19.09
N ASN A 189 -17.01 4.58 -19.99
CA ASN A 189 -18.39 5.05 -19.76
C ASN A 189 -18.44 6.40 -19.00
N TYR A 190 -18.26 7.50 -19.71
CA TYR A 190 -18.38 8.85 -19.15
C TYR A 190 -19.68 9.49 -19.60
N ASP A 191 -20.39 10.11 -18.66
CA ASP A 191 -21.52 10.97 -18.94
C ASP A 191 -21.74 12.02 -17.84
N GLU A 192 -22.45 13.09 -18.19
CA GLU A 192 -22.77 14.22 -17.29
C GLU A 192 -24.27 14.26 -16.98
N ASN A 193 -24.95 13.11 -17.08
CA ASN A 193 -26.39 13.05 -16.84
C ASN A 193 -26.71 13.37 -15.36
N PRO A 194 -27.95 13.78 -15.06
CA PRO A 194 -28.42 13.89 -13.68
C PRO A 194 -28.21 12.58 -12.93
N ILE A 195 -27.59 12.68 -11.75
CA ILE A 195 -27.34 11.55 -10.87
C ILE A 195 -28.50 11.45 -9.89
N ASP A 196 -29.04 10.25 -9.69
CA ASP A 196 -30.03 10.00 -8.67
C ASP A 196 -29.42 10.18 -7.28
N SER A 197 -29.97 11.10 -6.48
CA SER A 197 -29.48 11.41 -5.14
C SER A 197 -29.59 10.22 -4.18
N SER A 198 -30.49 9.26 -4.46
CA SER A 198 -30.60 8.01 -3.69
C SER A 198 -29.28 7.25 -3.58
N LEU A 199 -28.39 7.38 -4.57
CA LEU A 199 -27.07 6.75 -4.59
C LEU A 199 -26.15 7.20 -3.45
N TYR A 200 -26.41 8.37 -2.87
CA TYR A 200 -25.61 8.95 -1.79
C TYR A 200 -26.20 8.69 -0.38
N HIS A 201 -27.44 8.23 -0.28
CA HIS A 201 -28.18 8.05 0.98
C HIS A 201 -27.95 6.67 1.63
N ILE A 202 -26.69 6.30 1.84
CA ILE A 202 -26.34 4.93 2.29
C ILE A 202 -26.70 4.67 3.76
N THR A 203 -26.80 5.72 4.57
CA THR A 203 -27.20 5.62 5.98
C THR A 203 -28.67 5.27 6.18
N ASP A 204 -29.50 5.35 5.13
CA ASP A 204 -30.94 5.10 5.23
C ASP A 204 -31.22 3.59 5.37
N GLU A 205 -30.29 2.75 4.93
CA GLU A 205 -30.42 1.28 4.92
C GLU A 205 -29.54 0.59 5.98
N MET A 206 -28.55 1.29 6.55
CA MET A 206 -27.62 0.70 7.54
C MET A 206 -27.04 1.74 8.50
N THR A 207 -26.80 1.33 9.75
CA THR A 207 -26.11 2.15 10.75
C THR A 207 -24.60 2.09 10.53
N CYS A 208 -23.96 3.26 10.45
CA CYS A 208 -22.51 3.38 10.36
C CYS A 208 -21.90 3.51 11.76
N ILE A 209 -20.78 2.84 11.97
CA ILE A 209 -20.00 2.92 13.21
C ILE A 209 -18.72 3.72 12.96
N GLU A 210 -18.14 4.29 14.02
CA GLU A 210 -16.80 4.86 13.90
C GLU A 210 -15.81 3.77 13.51
N PHE A 211 -14.80 4.15 12.73
CA PHE A 211 -13.72 3.23 12.41
C PHE A 211 -13.03 2.86 13.72
N PRO A 212 -12.88 1.57 14.05
CA PRO A 212 -12.26 1.19 15.32
C PRO A 212 -10.85 1.77 15.33
N ASP A 213 -10.54 2.60 16.33
CA ASP A 213 -9.17 3.04 16.63
C ASP A 213 -8.36 1.79 16.93
N SER A 214 -7.79 1.16 15.90
CA SER A 214 -6.82 0.10 16.14
C SER A 214 -5.55 0.80 16.62
N ASP A 215 -5.03 0.38 17.77
CA ASP A 215 -3.89 0.93 18.52
C ASP A 215 -2.56 1.10 17.74
N SER A 216 -2.54 1.06 16.39
CA SER A 216 -1.37 1.42 15.57
C SER A 216 -1.67 1.43 14.06
N GLU A 217 -2.75 2.08 13.64
CA GLU A 217 -3.12 2.11 12.22
C GLU A 217 -2.31 3.14 11.43
N HIS A 218 -1.18 2.69 10.89
CA HIS A 218 -0.33 3.42 9.94
C HIS A 218 -1.02 3.83 8.63
N THR A 219 -2.34 3.61 8.50
CA THR A 219 -3.11 4.05 7.35
C THR A 219 -4.07 5.13 7.82
N SER A 220 -3.77 6.39 7.48
CA SER A 220 -4.61 7.53 7.82
C SER A 220 -6.08 7.26 7.43
N PRO A 221 -7.07 7.61 8.27
CA PRO A 221 -8.48 7.56 7.92
C PRO A 221 -8.77 8.24 6.58
N ARG A 222 -8.01 9.28 6.22
CA ARG A 222 -8.12 9.90 4.89
C ARG A 222 -7.92 8.89 3.75
N VAL A 223 -6.87 8.07 3.77
CA VAL A 223 -6.60 7.09 2.70
C VAL A 223 -7.60 5.94 2.71
N LEU A 224 -8.02 5.51 3.91
CA LEU A 224 -9.00 4.44 4.04
C LEU A 224 -10.35 4.83 3.44
N PHE A 225 -10.77 6.07 3.64
CA PHE A 225 -12.07 6.61 3.21
C PHE A 225 -12.02 7.35 1.87
N ASN A 226 -10.84 7.73 1.38
CA ASN A 226 -10.63 8.44 0.11
C ASN A 226 -9.41 7.84 -0.63
N PRO A 227 -9.49 6.59 -1.14
CA PRO A 227 -8.34 5.95 -1.75
C PRO A 227 -7.99 6.51 -3.14
N MET A 228 -8.95 7.03 -3.90
CA MET A 228 -8.66 7.67 -5.20
C MET A 228 -7.80 8.92 -5.08
N SER A 229 -7.81 9.64 -3.95
CA SER A 229 -6.97 10.84 -3.80
C SER A 229 -5.48 10.52 -3.89
N GLU A 230 -5.07 9.28 -3.57
CA GLU A 230 -3.69 8.82 -3.72
C GLU A 230 -3.17 8.91 -5.16
N TYR A 231 -4.07 8.86 -6.13
CA TYR A 231 -3.76 8.87 -7.55
C TYR A 231 -4.05 10.24 -8.17
N MET A 232 -5.05 10.97 -7.65
CA MET A 232 -5.50 12.25 -8.23
C MET A 232 -4.85 13.49 -7.61
N ASN A 233 -4.56 13.49 -6.31
CA ASN A 233 -4.08 14.67 -5.59
C ASN A 233 -2.58 14.58 -5.30
N ARG A 234 -1.80 15.43 -5.96
CA ARG A 234 -0.37 15.59 -5.68
C ARG A 234 -0.09 16.16 -4.29
N HIS A 235 -1.04 16.91 -3.73
CA HIS A 235 -0.92 17.65 -2.46
C HIS A 235 -1.31 16.85 -1.21
N GLY A 236 -1.48 15.52 -1.34
CA GLY A 236 -1.69 14.63 -0.19
C GLY A 236 -0.46 14.42 0.70
N GLU A 237 0.66 15.10 0.44
CA GLU A 237 1.95 14.77 1.07
C GLU A 237 1.92 14.82 2.60
N ASP A 238 1.12 15.70 3.21
CA ASP A 238 1.06 15.90 4.66
C ASP A 238 0.58 14.66 5.44
N TYR A 239 -0.43 13.94 4.96
CA TYR A 239 -0.92 12.76 5.68
C TYR A 239 0.06 11.59 5.52
N LEU A 240 0.67 11.44 4.35
CA LEU A 240 1.60 10.35 4.07
C LEU A 240 2.87 10.53 4.89
N GLN A 241 3.36 11.78 4.98
CA GLN A 241 4.50 12.12 5.81
C GLN A 241 4.22 11.78 7.28
N THR A 242 3.03 12.13 7.78
CA THR A 242 2.60 11.81 9.15
C THR A 242 2.58 10.29 9.41
N SER A 243 1.91 9.52 8.53
CA SER A 243 1.85 8.05 8.58
C SER A 243 3.25 7.42 8.51
N PHE A 244 4.14 7.98 7.69
CA PHE A 244 5.51 7.49 7.58
C PHE A 244 6.36 7.82 8.80
N ASP A 245 6.14 8.97 9.43
CA ASP A 245 6.81 9.35 10.69
C ASP A 245 6.37 8.43 11.84
N GLU A 246 5.08 8.11 11.94
CA GLU A 246 4.57 7.10 12.87
C GLU A 246 5.16 5.71 12.63
N PHE A 247 5.23 5.29 11.35
CA PHE A 247 5.89 4.05 10.94
C PHE A 247 7.36 4.01 11.39
N LYS A 248 8.13 5.06 11.11
CA LYS A 248 9.53 5.17 11.54
C LYS A 248 9.66 5.06 13.06
N ASN A 249 8.84 5.80 13.79
CA ASN A 249 8.87 5.84 15.25
C ASN A 249 8.54 4.46 15.86
N LYS A 250 7.49 3.80 15.37
CA LYS A 250 7.08 2.47 15.85
C LYS A 250 8.15 1.41 15.62
N HIS A 251 8.81 1.45 14.48
CA HIS A 251 9.81 0.45 14.09
C HIS A 251 11.25 0.85 14.40
N GLY A 252 11.46 2.03 14.98
CA GLY A 252 12.78 2.54 15.37
C GLY A 252 13.70 2.87 14.20
N TYR A 253 13.15 3.19 13.02
CA TYR A 253 13.96 3.50 11.85
C TYR A 253 14.63 4.87 11.94
N LYS A 254 15.94 4.87 11.66
CA LYS A 254 16.76 6.07 11.48
C LYS A 254 17.51 5.94 10.16
N TYR A 255 17.10 6.72 9.18
CA TYR A 255 17.74 6.72 7.87
C TYR A 255 19.01 7.55 7.89
N LYS A 256 19.97 7.16 7.06
CA LYS A 256 21.31 7.74 7.01
C LYS A 256 21.30 9.21 6.58
N ASP A 257 20.48 9.53 5.59
CA ASP A 257 20.41 10.84 4.96
C ASP A 257 19.03 11.08 4.33
N GLU A 258 18.82 12.30 3.84
CA GLU A 258 17.56 12.72 3.20
C GLU A 258 17.29 11.96 1.90
N HIS A 259 18.34 11.47 1.24
CA HIS A 259 18.17 10.65 0.03
C HIS A 259 17.57 9.29 0.38
N GLU A 260 18.08 8.62 1.42
CA GLU A 260 17.46 7.40 1.94
C GLU A 260 16.05 7.65 2.47
N HIS A 261 15.81 8.69 3.29
CA HIS A 261 14.48 9.00 3.83
C HIS A 261 13.42 9.11 2.73
N ARG A 262 13.72 9.85 1.65
CA ARG A 262 12.80 10.00 0.51
C ARG A 262 12.60 8.71 -0.27
N HIS A 263 13.67 7.94 -0.47
CA HIS A 263 13.52 6.62 -1.10
C HIS A 263 12.60 5.72 -0.30
N ARG A 264 12.75 5.69 1.02
CA ARG A 264 11.94 4.89 1.95
C ARG A 264 10.50 5.37 2.01
N LEU A 265 10.26 6.68 2.06
CA LEU A 265 8.92 7.28 2.00
C LEU A 265 8.18 6.89 0.71
N LYS A 266 8.87 6.89 -0.42
CA LYS A 266 8.31 6.48 -1.70
C LYS A 266 7.95 5.00 -1.75
N THR A 267 8.87 4.15 -1.31
CA THR A 267 8.63 2.71 -1.21
C THR A 267 7.45 2.43 -0.27
N PHE A 268 7.37 3.16 0.85
CA PHE A 268 6.25 3.14 1.77
C PHE A 268 4.93 3.57 1.13
N ARG A 269 4.91 4.65 0.34
CA ARG A 269 3.74 5.08 -0.45
C ARG A 269 3.23 3.93 -1.34
N ASN A 270 4.14 3.27 -2.04
CA ASN A 270 3.81 2.20 -2.98
C ASN A 270 3.29 0.95 -2.25
N ASN A 271 3.95 0.55 -1.16
CA ASN A 271 3.49 -0.56 -0.33
C ASN A 271 2.15 -0.25 0.38
N ASN A 272 1.92 1.01 0.78
CA ASN A 272 0.64 1.45 1.32
C ASN A 272 -0.48 1.34 0.27
N ARG A 273 -0.25 1.80 -0.96
CA ARG A 273 -1.20 1.61 -2.07
C ARG A 273 -1.49 0.13 -2.32
N TYR A 274 -0.44 -0.69 -2.38
CA TYR A 274 -0.55 -2.14 -2.56
C TYR A 274 -1.43 -2.79 -1.48
N VAL A 275 -1.13 -2.55 -0.21
CA VAL A 275 -1.89 -3.07 0.93
C VAL A 275 -3.35 -2.60 0.89
N ASN A 276 -3.58 -1.32 0.62
CA ASN A 276 -4.92 -0.75 0.63
C ASN A 276 -5.78 -1.28 -0.52
N THR A 277 -5.23 -1.40 -1.73
CA THR A 277 -5.94 -1.99 -2.87
C THR A 277 -6.22 -3.48 -2.64
N HIS A 278 -5.24 -4.25 -2.18
CA HIS A 278 -5.43 -5.67 -1.82
C HIS A 278 -6.58 -5.85 -0.82
N ASN A 279 -6.62 -5.03 0.23
CA ASN A 279 -7.65 -5.10 1.26
C ASN A 279 -9.05 -4.70 0.74
N ARG A 280 -9.14 -3.84 -0.28
CA ARG A 280 -10.43 -3.48 -0.92
C ARG A 280 -10.98 -4.60 -1.80
N ALA A 281 -10.13 -5.50 -2.31
CA ALA A 281 -10.57 -6.63 -3.11
C ALA A 281 -11.36 -7.69 -2.30
N GLY A 282 -11.37 -7.62 -0.96
CA GLY A 282 -12.19 -8.51 -0.13
C GLY A 282 -11.75 -9.98 -0.19
N LEU A 283 -10.45 -10.22 -0.39
CA LEU A 283 -9.88 -11.57 -0.49
C LEU A 283 -9.89 -12.30 0.86
N SER A 284 -9.62 -13.60 0.83
CA SER A 284 -9.60 -14.48 2.03
C SER A 284 -8.55 -14.10 3.07
N TYR A 285 -7.65 -13.18 2.76
CA TYR A 285 -6.67 -12.62 3.69
C TYR A 285 -6.52 -11.11 3.48
N LYS A 286 -6.16 -10.43 4.56
CA LYS A 286 -5.83 -9.00 4.57
C LYS A 286 -4.34 -8.80 4.77
N MET A 287 -3.85 -7.67 4.28
CA MET A 287 -2.49 -7.21 4.47
C MET A 287 -2.45 -6.03 5.45
N LYS A 288 -1.32 -5.85 6.10
CA LYS A 288 -1.06 -4.69 6.97
C LYS A 288 0.35 -4.19 6.71
N LEU A 289 0.53 -2.87 6.73
CA LEU A 289 1.86 -2.26 6.78
C LEU A 289 2.60 -2.77 8.01
N ASN A 290 3.67 -3.52 7.79
CA ASN A 290 4.54 -4.07 8.83
C ASN A 290 5.95 -3.45 8.69
N LYS A 291 6.93 -3.93 9.45
CA LYS A 291 8.31 -3.39 9.42
C LYS A 291 8.95 -3.36 8.02
N PHE A 292 8.42 -4.14 7.07
CA PHE A 292 8.91 -4.20 5.69
C PHE A 292 8.24 -3.17 4.76
N ALA A 293 7.37 -2.31 5.27
CA ALA A 293 6.62 -1.35 4.46
C ALA A 293 7.52 -0.35 3.70
N ASP A 294 8.77 -0.13 4.13
CA ASP A 294 9.73 0.75 3.46
C ASP A 294 10.72 0.01 2.54
N ARG A 295 10.50 -1.28 2.28
CA ARG A 295 11.39 -2.15 1.50
C ARG A 295 10.84 -2.47 0.12
N THR A 296 11.73 -2.51 -0.86
CA THR A 296 11.41 -2.97 -2.21
C THR A 296 11.43 -4.50 -2.27
N ASP A 297 10.80 -5.07 -3.29
CA ASP A 297 10.83 -6.52 -3.53
C ASP A 297 12.25 -7.08 -3.66
N ASP A 298 13.16 -6.31 -4.26
CA ASP A 298 14.57 -6.68 -4.37
C ASP A 298 15.26 -6.74 -3.02
N GLU A 299 14.98 -5.79 -2.12
CA GLU A 299 15.50 -5.82 -0.75
C GLU A 299 14.90 -6.98 0.05
N LEU A 300 13.61 -7.26 -0.13
CA LEU A 300 12.93 -8.38 0.54
C LEU A 300 13.42 -9.74 0.06
N ARG A 301 13.82 -9.85 -1.20
CA ARG A 301 14.40 -11.08 -1.75
C ARG A 301 15.67 -11.51 -1.03
N VAL A 302 16.51 -10.56 -0.58
CA VAL A 302 17.71 -10.87 0.22
C VAL A 302 17.36 -11.54 1.56
N LEU A 303 16.17 -11.26 2.11
CA LEU A 303 15.69 -11.89 3.35
C LEU A 303 15.18 -13.32 3.14
N ARG A 304 14.96 -13.75 1.88
CA ARG A 304 14.42 -15.07 1.52
C ARG A 304 15.54 -16.07 1.21
N GLY A 305 16.38 -16.38 2.20
CA GLY A 305 17.56 -17.22 1.99
C GLY A 305 17.35 -18.73 2.02
N ARG A 306 16.13 -19.24 1.85
CA ARG A 306 15.95 -20.69 1.63
C ARG A 306 16.52 -21.05 0.26
N ARG A 307 17.45 -22.01 0.23
CA ARG A 307 18.03 -22.52 -1.01
C ARG A 307 17.40 -23.86 -1.38
N HIS A 308 17.60 -24.23 -2.63
CA HIS A 308 17.10 -25.48 -3.20
C HIS A 308 18.19 -26.10 -4.06
N SER A 309 18.78 -27.17 -3.57
CA SER A 309 19.62 -28.08 -4.33
C SER A 309 18.76 -29.11 -5.06
N LYS A 310 19.24 -29.56 -6.21
CA LYS A 310 18.62 -30.65 -6.97
C LYS A 310 19.31 -31.95 -6.59
N GLY A 311 18.53 -32.99 -6.30
CA GLY A 311 19.05 -34.33 -6.02
C GLY A 311 18.45 -34.93 -4.74
N TYR A 312 18.84 -36.17 -4.47
CA TYR A 312 18.50 -36.83 -3.22
C TYR A 312 19.32 -36.23 -2.07
N ASN A 313 18.64 -35.82 -1.00
CA ASN A 313 19.22 -35.11 0.13
C ASN A 313 19.63 -36.04 1.30
N GLY A 314 19.63 -37.36 1.09
CA GLY A 314 19.99 -38.33 2.13
C GLY A 314 18.93 -38.57 3.20
N GLY A 315 17.81 -37.84 3.17
CA GLY A 315 16.73 -37.97 4.15
C GLY A 315 15.96 -39.28 4.02
N LEU A 316 15.58 -39.89 5.15
CA LEU A 316 14.69 -41.04 5.15
C LEU A 316 13.33 -40.68 4.53
N PRO A 317 12.71 -41.60 3.78
CA PRO A 317 11.37 -41.37 3.26
C PRO A 317 10.38 -41.19 4.42
N PHE A 318 9.42 -40.30 4.23
CA PHE A 318 8.32 -40.15 5.19
C PHE A 318 7.51 -41.46 5.26
N PRO A 319 7.26 -42.04 6.45
CA PRO A 319 6.64 -43.36 6.59
C PRO A 319 5.12 -43.31 6.38
N ILE A 320 4.69 -42.99 5.16
CA ILE A 320 3.27 -42.80 4.82
C ILE A 320 2.44 -44.09 5.00
N GLU A 321 3.09 -45.23 4.86
CA GLU A 321 2.50 -46.55 5.03
C GLU A 321 2.07 -46.79 6.49
N GLU A 322 2.88 -46.33 7.47
CA GLU A 322 2.53 -46.45 8.89
C GLU A 322 1.30 -45.61 9.23
N LEU A 323 1.21 -44.39 8.69
CA LEU A 323 0.06 -43.50 8.88
C LEU A 323 -1.21 -44.08 8.27
N THR A 324 -1.14 -44.55 7.03
CA THR A 324 -2.31 -45.12 6.32
C THR A 324 -2.80 -46.43 6.95
N GLN A 325 -1.91 -47.21 7.56
CA GLN A 325 -2.26 -48.46 8.27
C GLN A 325 -2.77 -48.24 9.70
N SER A 326 -2.44 -47.11 10.33
CA SER A 326 -2.78 -46.84 11.74
C SER A 326 -4.30 -46.78 12.03
N ASN A 327 -5.16 -46.60 11.01
CA ASN A 327 -6.59 -46.32 11.14
C ASN A 327 -6.92 -45.21 12.17
N GLN A 328 -5.93 -44.37 12.51
CA GLN A 328 -6.06 -43.38 13.55
C GLN A 328 -6.82 -42.19 12.99
N ALA A 329 -7.92 -41.81 13.65
CA ALA A 329 -8.69 -40.64 13.25
C ALA A 329 -7.81 -39.38 13.37
N ILE A 330 -7.59 -38.70 12.26
CA ILE A 330 -6.89 -37.41 12.22
C ILE A 330 -7.91 -36.34 12.63
N PRO A 331 -7.60 -35.49 13.63
CA PRO A 331 -8.51 -34.43 14.04
C PRO A 331 -8.66 -33.38 12.94
N ASP A 332 -9.83 -32.74 12.87
CA ASP A 332 -10.12 -31.68 11.88
C ASP A 332 -9.23 -30.44 12.04
N SER A 333 -8.65 -30.23 13.23
CA SER A 333 -7.70 -29.16 13.51
C SER A 333 -6.61 -29.59 14.49
N ILE A 334 -5.38 -29.13 14.25
CA ILE A 334 -4.22 -29.31 15.13
C ILE A 334 -3.51 -27.97 15.27
N ASP A 335 -3.25 -27.58 16.52
CA ASP A 335 -2.40 -26.43 16.84
C ASP A 335 -1.32 -26.81 17.86
N TRP A 336 -0.09 -27.01 17.37
CA TRP A 336 1.07 -27.33 18.20
C TRP A 336 1.47 -26.22 19.18
N ARG A 337 1.02 -24.97 18.96
CA ARG A 337 1.27 -23.86 19.88
C ARG A 337 0.50 -24.06 21.19
N LEU A 338 -0.77 -24.48 21.09
CA LEU A 338 -1.61 -24.76 22.27
C LEU A 338 -1.10 -25.96 23.07
N MET A 339 -0.36 -26.85 22.41
CA MET A 339 0.25 -28.02 23.04
C MET A 339 1.62 -27.70 23.67
N GLY A 340 2.19 -26.51 23.47
CA GLY A 340 3.50 -26.11 24.01
C GLY A 340 4.70 -26.52 23.17
N ALA A 341 4.48 -27.08 21.97
CA ALA A 341 5.53 -27.58 21.08
C ALA A 341 6.15 -26.49 20.19
N VAL A 342 5.74 -25.22 20.34
CA VAL A 342 6.22 -24.11 19.52
C VAL A 342 6.75 -23.01 20.43
N THR A 343 8.00 -22.59 20.22
CA THR A 343 8.61 -21.49 20.96
C THR A 343 8.06 -20.13 20.51
N PRO A 344 8.24 -19.04 21.28
CA PRO A 344 7.84 -17.71 20.85
C PRO A 344 8.47 -17.32 19.50
N VAL A 345 7.70 -16.58 18.69
CA VAL A 345 8.16 -16.10 17.37
C VAL A 345 9.49 -15.36 17.50
N LYS A 346 10.44 -15.70 16.64
CA LYS A 346 11.78 -15.11 16.58
C LYS A 346 11.91 -14.18 15.35
N ASP A 347 13.03 -13.46 15.25
CA ASP A 347 13.28 -12.49 14.16
C ASP A 347 14.66 -12.73 13.51
N GLN A 348 14.67 -13.04 12.21
CA GLN A 348 15.90 -13.22 11.43
C GLN A 348 16.61 -11.90 11.09
N GLY A 349 15.97 -10.76 11.36
CA GLY A 349 16.52 -9.44 11.07
C GLY A 349 16.71 -9.21 9.57
N ILE A 350 17.90 -8.75 9.18
CA ILE A 350 18.28 -8.42 7.79
C ILE A 350 19.02 -9.56 7.08
N CYS A 351 19.13 -10.72 7.73
CA CYS A 351 19.91 -11.87 7.26
C CYS A 351 18.99 -12.86 6.55
N GLY A 352 19.41 -13.45 5.42
CA GLY A 352 18.71 -14.54 4.73
C GLY A 352 18.83 -15.89 5.46
N SER A 353 18.70 -15.89 6.79
CA SER A 353 18.86 -17.08 7.64
C SER A 353 17.57 -17.82 7.92
N CYS A 354 16.45 -17.56 7.22
CA CYS A 354 15.17 -18.23 7.49
C CYS A 354 15.23 -19.76 7.52
N TRP A 355 16.18 -20.36 6.79
CA TRP A 355 16.45 -21.80 6.79
C TRP A 355 16.89 -22.32 8.18
N THR A 356 17.59 -21.52 9.00
CA THR A 356 17.97 -21.90 10.36
C THR A 356 16.76 -21.89 11.29
N PHE A 357 15.88 -20.90 11.18
CA PHE A 357 14.65 -20.81 11.98
C PHE A 357 13.67 -21.96 11.67
N GLY A 358 13.55 -22.33 10.39
CA GLY A 358 12.78 -23.52 10.00
C GLY A 358 13.36 -24.80 10.60
N THR A 359 14.69 -24.94 10.55
CA THR A 359 15.42 -26.09 11.12
C THR A 359 15.24 -26.18 12.63
N THR A 360 15.54 -25.10 13.36
CA THR A 360 15.44 -25.07 14.82
C THR A 360 14.00 -25.27 15.29
N GLY A 361 13.02 -24.63 14.64
CA GLY A 361 11.61 -24.77 15.01
C GLY A 361 11.10 -26.22 14.92
N VAL A 362 11.51 -26.97 13.89
CA VAL A 362 11.17 -28.38 13.76
C VAL A 362 11.81 -29.22 14.88
N ILE A 363 13.08 -28.97 15.19
CA ILE A 363 13.80 -29.73 16.24
C ILE A 363 13.26 -29.39 17.63
N GLU A 364 12.96 -28.12 17.91
CA GLU A 364 12.32 -27.68 19.16
C GLU A 364 10.99 -28.40 19.38
N GLY A 365 10.15 -28.49 18.34
CA GLY A 365 8.87 -29.22 18.41
C GLY A 365 9.06 -30.72 18.60
N ALA A 366 9.97 -31.34 17.85
CA ALA A 366 10.28 -32.77 17.99
C ALA A 366 10.85 -33.09 19.39
N TYR A 367 11.69 -32.21 19.93
CA TYR A 367 12.23 -32.32 21.28
C TYR A 367 11.09 -32.24 22.31
N PHE A 368 10.16 -31.29 22.17
CA PHE A 368 9.01 -31.17 23.05
C PHE A 368 8.15 -32.44 23.04
N VAL A 369 7.82 -32.98 21.85
CA VAL A 369 7.03 -34.21 21.74
C VAL A 369 7.71 -35.39 22.43
N LYS A 370 9.04 -35.48 22.35
CA LYS A 370 9.81 -36.58 22.94
C LYS A 370 10.02 -36.45 24.45
N HIS A 371 10.25 -35.23 24.94
CA HIS A 371 10.72 -34.98 26.30
C HIS A 371 9.69 -34.28 27.21
N GLY A 372 8.61 -33.75 26.64
CA GLY A 372 7.57 -33.02 27.37
C GLY A 372 8.01 -31.63 27.87
N SER A 373 9.18 -31.14 27.44
CA SER A 373 9.71 -29.83 27.83
C SER A 373 10.15 -29.04 26.60
N SER A 374 9.88 -27.72 26.62
CA SER A 374 10.25 -26.83 25.52
C SER A 374 11.68 -26.33 25.71
N ILE A 375 12.45 -26.35 24.63
CA ILE A 375 13.79 -25.77 24.57
C ILE A 375 13.83 -24.71 23.47
N ARG A 376 14.75 -23.76 23.58
CA ARG A 376 15.02 -22.77 22.55
C ARG A 376 16.43 -22.98 22.01
N LEU A 377 16.53 -23.33 20.74
CA LEU A 377 17.78 -23.59 20.03
C LEU A 377 18.34 -22.31 19.42
N SER A 378 19.65 -22.36 19.11
CA SER A 378 20.43 -21.26 18.56
C SER A 378 20.46 -21.31 17.04
N GLU A 379 19.79 -20.36 16.38
CA GLU A 379 19.94 -20.17 14.94
C GLU A 379 21.35 -19.74 14.55
N GLN A 380 22.01 -18.97 15.42
CA GLN A 380 23.36 -18.42 15.18
C GLN A 380 24.41 -19.52 15.07
N ASP A 381 24.25 -20.61 15.82
CA ASP A 381 25.12 -21.78 15.73
C ASP A 381 25.10 -22.39 14.30
N LEU A 382 23.91 -22.50 13.71
CA LEU A 382 23.77 -22.97 12.33
C LEU A 382 24.37 -21.98 11.32
N VAL A 383 24.18 -20.68 11.54
CA VAL A 383 24.76 -19.61 10.70
C VAL A 383 26.29 -19.68 10.71
N ASP A 384 26.91 -19.92 11.86
CA ASP A 384 28.36 -19.83 12.04
C ASP A 384 29.08 -21.16 11.75
N CYS A 385 28.45 -22.30 11.98
CA CYS A 385 29.14 -23.59 12.05
C CYS A 385 28.82 -24.55 10.90
N SER A 386 27.67 -24.40 10.21
CA SER A 386 27.25 -25.38 9.18
C SER A 386 27.83 -25.11 7.78
N TRP A 387 28.82 -24.23 7.65
CA TRP A 387 29.49 -23.91 6.38
C TRP A 387 30.12 -25.13 5.71
N GLY A 388 30.75 -26.01 6.49
CA GLY A 388 31.34 -27.26 5.99
C GLY A 388 30.34 -28.24 5.39
N PHE A 389 29.05 -28.03 5.66
CA PHE A 389 27.94 -28.85 5.16
C PHE A 389 27.23 -28.19 3.97
N GLY A 390 27.71 -27.03 3.48
CA GLY A 390 27.25 -26.35 2.28
C GLY A 390 26.16 -25.30 2.48
N ASN A 391 25.89 -24.90 3.72
CA ASN A 391 25.10 -23.71 4.02
C ASN A 391 25.98 -22.45 3.96
N ASN A 392 25.38 -21.29 3.68
CA ASN A 392 26.10 -20.02 3.48
C ASN A 392 25.61 -18.91 4.41
N GLY A 393 25.27 -19.24 5.67
CA GLY A 393 24.83 -18.26 6.66
C GLY A 393 23.68 -17.38 6.15
N CYS A 394 23.92 -16.07 6.03
CA CYS A 394 22.94 -15.08 5.56
C CYS A 394 22.68 -15.10 4.06
N ASP A 395 23.55 -15.70 3.25
CA ASP A 395 23.33 -15.90 1.81
C ASP A 395 22.49 -17.17 1.53
N GLY A 396 22.02 -17.80 2.60
CA GLY A 396 21.04 -18.85 2.55
C GLY A 396 21.58 -20.26 2.71
N GLY A 397 20.65 -21.19 2.91
CA GLY A 397 20.96 -22.57 3.25
C GLY A 397 19.77 -23.49 3.11
N GLU A 398 20.00 -24.75 3.46
CA GLU A 398 19.05 -25.85 3.38
C GLU A 398 18.96 -26.54 4.75
N ASP A 399 17.73 -26.85 5.14
CA ASP A 399 17.39 -27.50 6.41
C ASP A 399 18.08 -28.86 6.56
N TYR A 400 18.10 -29.68 5.50
CA TYR A 400 18.73 -31.01 5.59
C TYR A 400 20.24 -30.96 5.86
N ARG A 401 20.96 -29.98 5.31
CA ARG A 401 22.40 -29.76 5.58
C ARG A 401 22.62 -29.33 7.02
N ALA A 402 21.68 -28.56 7.57
CA ALA A 402 21.69 -28.19 8.98
C ALA A 402 21.49 -29.43 9.86
N TYR A 403 20.57 -30.33 9.50
CA TYR A 403 20.40 -31.61 10.21
C TYR A 403 21.67 -32.48 10.14
N GLU A 404 22.34 -32.56 8.98
CA GLU A 404 23.62 -33.27 8.85
C GLU A 404 24.69 -32.73 9.78
N TYR A 405 24.78 -31.40 9.92
CA TYR A 405 25.67 -30.75 10.88
C TYR A 405 25.34 -31.12 12.33
N ILE A 406 24.07 -31.02 12.72
CA ILE A 406 23.61 -31.30 14.11
C ILE A 406 23.83 -32.76 14.51
N MET A 407 23.78 -33.69 13.56
CA MET A 407 24.01 -35.11 13.81
C MET A 407 25.49 -35.49 13.98
N LYS A 408 26.42 -34.56 13.71
CA LYS A 408 27.86 -34.75 13.87
C LYS A 408 28.35 -34.18 15.18
#